data_AF-A0A7V4YUZ9-F1
#
_entry.id   AF-A0A7V4YUZ9-F1
#
_cell.length_a   1.000
_cell.length_b   1.000
_cell.length_c   1.000
_cell.angle_alpha   90.00
_cell.angle_beta   90.00
_cell.angle_gamma   90.00
#
_symmetry.space_group_name_H-M   'P 1'
#
loop_
_entity.id
_entity.type
_entity.pdbx_description
1 polymer ?
#
loop_
_entity_poly.entity_id
_entity_poly.type
_entity_poly.pdbx_seq_one_letter_code
_entity_poly.pdbx_strand_id
1 'polypeptide(L)' 'MGAPFVHALIDDHLLAAVGMKPAPVWLQKIVRGSVRLRGRFVRLLPPRRKPRLLTRIKTPTYPEGYLISDLGTSK' A
#
# COMPACT_ATOMS: atom_id res chain seq x y z
N MET A 1 -1.14 11.85 13.54
CA MET A 1 0.33 11.94 13.39
C MET A 1 0.95 10.90 12.43
N GLY A 2 0.19 10.28 11.51
CA GLY A 2 0.72 9.28 10.55
C GLY A 2 0.65 9.68 9.06
N ALA A 3 -0.06 10.76 8.74
CA ALA A 3 -0.24 11.26 7.39
C ALA A 3 1.08 11.42 6.60
N PRO A 4 2.16 12.05 7.11
CA PRO A 4 3.36 12.27 6.31
C PRO A 4 4.07 10.97 5.90
N PHE A 5 3.91 9.90 6.68
CA PHE A 5 4.50 8.59 6.35
C PHE A 5 3.71 7.89 5.24
N VAL A 6 2.38 7.94 5.30
CA VAL A 6 1.51 7.42 4.23
C VAL A 6 1.75 8.17 2.93
N HIS A 7 1.90 9.50 3.00
CA HIS A 7 2.22 10.31 1.83
C HIS A 7 3.59 9.93 1.26
N ALA A 8 4.61 9.72 2.10
CA ALA A 8 5.92 9.29 1.62
C ALA A 8 5.96 7.87 1.01
N LEU A 9 4.95 7.04 1.28
CA LEU A 9 4.79 5.72 0.67
C LEU A 9 4.12 5.79 -0.72
N ILE A 10 3.29 6.81 -0.92
CA ILE A 10 2.59 7.09 -2.18
C ILE A 10 3.56 7.81 -3.12
N ASP A 11 3.56 7.44 -4.40
CA ASP A 11 4.44 8.06 -5.39
C ASP A 11 4.12 9.56 -5.56
N ASP A 12 5.17 10.38 -5.73
CA ASP A 12 5.06 11.83 -5.84
C ASP A 12 4.10 12.26 -6.97
N HIS A 13 4.10 11.53 -8.08
CA HIS A 13 3.17 11.78 -9.19
C HIS A 13 1.71 11.53 -8.80
N LEU A 14 1.45 10.52 -7.97
CA LEU A 14 0.11 10.19 -7.52
C LEU A 14 -0.38 11.19 -6.46
N LEU A 15 0.50 11.67 -5.58
CA LEU A 15 0.16 12.76 -4.64
C LEU A 15 -0.20 14.04 -5.38
N ALA A 16 0.57 14.40 -6.42
CA ALA A 16 0.29 15.57 -7.25
C ALA A 16 -1.04 15.43 -8.00
N ALA A 17 -1.36 14.24 -8.53
CA ALA A 17 -2.61 13.97 -9.22
C ALA A 17 -3.86 14.07 -8.32
N VAL A 18 -3.71 13.77 -7.02
CA VAL A 18 -4.80 13.84 -6.03
C VAL A 18 -4.80 15.18 -5.26
N GLY A 19 -3.90 16.11 -5.58
CA GLY A 19 -3.82 17.44 -4.94
C GLY A 19 -3.31 17.40 -3.49
N MET A 20 -2.62 16.33 -3.09
CA MET A 20 -2.04 16.19 -1.76
C MET A 20 -0.62 16.77 -1.72
N LYS A 21 -0.25 17.42 -0.61
CA LYS A 21 1.09 18.02 -0.47
C LYS A 21 2.15 16.92 -0.44
N PRO A 22 3.20 16.99 -1.29
CA PRO A 22 4.26 16.00 -1.29
C PRO A 22 5.01 16.01 0.04
N ALA A 23 5.39 14.82 0.51
CA ALA A 23 6.23 14.68 1.70
C ALA A 23 7.63 15.28 1.45
N PRO A 24 8.38 15.69 2.49
CA PRO A 24 9.74 16.21 2.32
C PRO A 24 10.66 15.24 1.55
N VAL A 25 11.52 15.77 0.67
CA VAL A 25 12.40 14.99 -0.23
C VAL A 25 13.28 13.98 0.52
N TRP A 26 13.76 14.33 1.71
CA TRP A 26 14.57 13.43 2.54
C TRP A 26 13.77 12.20 3.01
N LEU A 27 12.49 12.40 3.37
CA LEU A 27 11.61 11.33 3.85
C LEU A 27 11.29 10.36 2.71
N GLN A 28 11.04 10.88 1.51
CA GLN A 28 10.86 10.06 0.31
C GLN A 28 12.10 9.21 -0.01
N LYS A 29 13.31 9.78 0.13
CA LYS A 29 14.57 9.05 -0.08
C LYS A 29 14.74 7.92 0.94
N ILE A 30 14.41 8.17 2.21
CA ILE A 30 14.42 7.15 3.26
C ILE A 30 13.41 6.03 2.96
N VAL A 31 12.18 6.36 2.57
CA VAL A 31 11.15 5.35 2.24
C VAL A 31 11.56 4.53 1.02
N ARG A 32 12.00 5.17 -0.07
CA ARG A 32 12.51 4.45 -1.25
C ARG A 32 13.72 3.57 -0.90
N GLY A 33 14.62 4.08 -0.06
CA GLY A 33 15.78 3.34 0.45
C GLY A 33 15.39 2.12 1.28
N SER A 34 14.45 2.26 2.21
CA SER A 34 14.00 1.19 3.09
C SER A 34 13.30 0.06 2.33
N VAL A 35 12.50 0.38 1.31
CA VAL A 35 11.85 -0.62 0.44
C VAL A 35 12.89 -1.42 -0.35
N ARG A 36 13.88 -0.74 -0.95
CA ARG A 36 14.98 -1.41 -1.67
C ARG A 36 15.83 -2.27 -0.75
N LEU A 37 16.15 -1.75 0.43
CA LEU A 37 16.92 -2.46 1.45
C LEU A 37 16.17 -3.72 1.90
N ARG A 38 14.87 -3.60 2.21
CA ARG A 38 14.00 -4.74 2.50
C ARG A 38 14.00 -5.76 1.37
N GLY A 39 13.91 -5.32 0.12
CA GLY A 39 13.99 -6.21 -1.05
C GLY A 39 15.30 -7.00 -1.10
N ARG A 40 16.44 -6.34 -0.81
CA ARG A 40 17.75 -7.00 -0.72
C ARG A 40 17.81 -8.00 0.45
N PHE A 41 17.29 -7.64 1.62
CA PHE A 41 17.22 -8.56 2.76
C PHE A 41 16.33 -9.78 2.47
N VAL A 42 15.16 -9.58 1.84
CA VAL A 42 14.26 -10.68 1.48
C VAL A 42 14.88 -11.60 0.43
N ARG A 43 15.78 -11.10 -0.43
CA ARG A 43 16.51 -11.92 -1.41
C ARG A 43 17.50 -12.89 -0.76
N LEU A 44 17.94 -12.63 0.46
CA LEU A 44 18.78 -13.55 1.24
C LEU A 44 17.97 -14.66 1.94
N LEU A 45 16.65 -14.49 2.06
CA LEU A 45 15.78 -15.49 2.67
C LEU A 45 15.56 -16.66 1.71
N PRO A 46 15.38 -17.89 2.24
CA PRO A 46 15.11 -19.05 1.39
C PRO A 46 13.87 -18.83 0.53
N PRO A 47 13.86 -19.35 -0.72
CA PRO A 47 12.71 -19.24 -1.60
C PRO A 47 11.47 -19.84 -0.92
N ARG A 48 10.31 -19.23 -1.18
CA ARG A 48 9.03 -19.69 -0.60
C ARG A 48 8.79 -21.14 -1.01
N ARG A 49 8.75 -22.04 -0.02
CA ARG A 49 8.57 -23.49 -0.23
C ARG A 49 7.13 -23.90 -0.56
N LYS A 50 6.14 -23.02 -0.36
CA LYS A 50 4.72 -23.30 -0.58
C LYS A 50 4.09 -22.23 -1.48
N PRO A 51 3.32 -22.60 -2.51
CA PRO A 51 2.62 -21.63 -3.36
C PRO A 51 1.49 -20.97 -2.58
N ARG A 52 1.36 -19.64 -2.71
CA ARG A 52 0.23 -18.88 -2.17
C ARG A 52 -0.87 -18.82 -3.22
N LEU A 53 -1.86 -19.69 -3.11
CA LEU A 53 -2.97 -19.79 -4.06
C LEU A 53 -4.05 -18.75 -3.72
N LEU A 54 -4.21 -17.74 -4.58
CA LEU A 54 -5.26 -16.72 -4.41
C LEU A 54 -6.66 -17.32 -4.45
N THR A 55 -6.85 -18.39 -5.22
CA THR A 55 -8.13 -19.12 -5.33
C THR A 55 -8.58 -19.79 -4.04
N ARG A 56 -7.68 -20.02 -3.07
CA ARG A 56 -8.01 -20.61 -1.76
C ARG A 56 -8.25 -19.56 -0.69
N ILE A 57 -8.07 -18.28 -1.00
CA ILE A 57 -8.32 -17.20 -0.04
C ILE A 57 -9.83 -16.96 0.00
N LYS A 58 -10.42 -16.98 1.20
CA LYS A 58 -11.80 -16.55 1.39
C LYS A 58 -11.87 -15.05 1.11
N THR A 59 -12.50 -14.67 0.01
CA THR A 59 -12.80 -13.26 -0.29
C THR A 59 -14.15 -12.92 0.33
N PRO A 60 -14.25 -11.89 1.19
CA PRO A 60 -15.53 -11.42 1.67
C PRO A 60 -16.39 -11.04 0.45
N THR A 61 -17.59 -11.62 0.40
CA THR A 61 -18.59 -11.35 -0.63
C THR A 61 -19.75 -10.61 0.02
N TYR A 62 -20.54 -9.90 -0.77
CA TYR A 62 -21.75 -9.20 -0.32
C TYR A 62 -22.99 -10.08 -0.64
N PRO A 63 -23.30 -11.13 0.15
CA PRO A 63 -24.38 -12.07 -0.15
C PRO A 63 -25.75 -11.40 -0.14
N GLU A 64 -25.95 -10.42 0.75
CA GLU A 64 -27.18 -9.63 0.88
C GLU A 64 -27.17 -8.37 -0.02
N GLY A 65 -26.19 -8.27 -0.93
CA GLY A 65 -25.95 -7.07 -1.72
C GLY A 65 -25.25 -5.95 -0.95
N TYR A 66 -25.09 -4.81 -1.61
CA TYR A 66 -24.55 -3.58 -1.02
C TYR A 66 -25.28 -2.38 -1.62
N LEU A 67 -25.46 -1.33 -0.83
CA LEU A 67 -25.93 -0.04 -1.33
C LEU A 67 -24.73 0.81 -1.74
N ILE A 68 -24.80 1.41 -2.93
CA ILE A 68 -23.73 2.27 -3.45
C ILE A 68 -23.52 3.49 -2.53
N SER A 69 -24.57 3.95 -1.84
CA SER A 69 -24.51 5.01 -0.82
C SER A 69 -23.57 4.70 0.34
N ASP A 70 -23.38 3.41 0.65
CA ASP A 70 -22.62 2.95 1.81
C ASP A 70 -21.16 2.63 1.46
N LEU A 71 -20.82 2.64 0.16
CA LEU A 71 -19.48 2.35 -0.34
C LEU A 71 -18.57 3.59 -0.41
N GLY A 72 -19.11 4.77 -0.12
CA GLY A 72 -18.33 6.01 -0.04
C GLY A 72 -17.64 6.16 1.31
N THR A 73 -16.73 7.13 1.41
CA THR A 73 -16.28 7.65 2.70
C THR A 73 -17.50 8.22 3.41
N SER A 74 -18.16 7.40 4.23
CA SER A 74 -19.10 7.89 5.22
C SER A 74 -18.40 8.99 6.00
N LYS A 75 -19.10 10.11 6.12
CA LYS A 75 -18.66 11.37 6.72
C LYS A 75 -17.82 11.20 7.99
#